data_AF-A0A7S4NI15-F1
#
_entry.id   AF-A0A7S4NI15-F1
#
_cell.length_a   1.000
_cell.length_b   1.000
_cell.length_c   1.000
_cell.angle_alpha   90.00
_cell.angle_beta   90.00
_cell.angle_gamma   90.00
#
_symmetry.space_group_name_H-M   'P 1'
#
loop_
_entity.id
_entity.type
_entity.pdbx_description
1 polymer ?
#
loop_
_entity_poly.entity_id
_entity_poly.type
_entity_poly.pdbx_seq_one_letter_code
_entity_poly.pdbx_strand_id
1 'polypeptide(L)'
;VPLLLPLRRDMGLVDSLVPVRFLTMLGHLLAMLLVLFARRDNIIVALKFDYTQQEYDDAESSFMACIFLTIVCLLVAALGFFMGFSMFNATLSFIHIVCHFAGGLLLSIMVIQKAHYVYAWRIFPFFSVFPMVCELMGLFSVLVLKKRRW
;
A
#
# COMPACT_ATOMS: atom_id res chain seq x y z
N VAL A 1 30.16 -12.89 27.08
CA VAL A 1 29.97 -11.55 26.48
C VAL A 1 29.72 -11.53 24.95
N PRO A 2 30.10 -12.52 24.11
CA PRO A 2 29.78 -12.46 22.67
C PRO A 2 28.34 -12.88 22.31
N LEU A 3 27.61 -13.57 23.19
CA LEU A 3 26.24 -14.06 22.93
C LEU A 3 25.15 -12.98 23.02
N LEU A 4 25.41 -11.86 23.70
CA LEU A 4 24.43 -10.78 23.91
C LEU A 4 24.40 -9.76 22.76
N LEU A 5 25.46 -9.70 21.96
CA LEU A 5 25.59 -8.79 20.83
C LEU A 5 24.65 -9.08 19.64
N PRO A 6 24.47 -10.33 19.18
CA PRO A 6 23.50 -10.62 18.12
C PRO A 6 22.06 -10.38 18.59
N LEU A 7 21.72 -10.83 19.80
CA LEU A 7 20.38 -10.65 20.38
C LEU A 7 19.97 -9.17 20.48
N ARG A 8 20.91 -8.29 20.86
CA ARG A 8 20.66 -6.85 20.97
C ARG A 8 20.41 -6.18 19.61
N ARG A 9 21.02 -6.68 18.53
CA ARG A 9 20.81 -6.14 17.17
C ARG A 9 19.46 -6.56 16.60
N ASP A 10 19.06 -7.82 16.82
CA ASP A 10 17.80 -8.36 16.32
C ASP A 10 16.59 -7.66 16.97
N MET A 11 16.67 -7.38 18.28
CA MET A 11 15.65 -6.61 19.00
C MET A 11 15.51 -5.18 18.45
N GLY A 12 16.63 -4.46 18.26
CA GLY A 12 16.61 -3.09 17.75
C GLY A 12 16.07 -2.97 16.32
N LEU A 13 16.28 -4.00 15.48
CA LEU A 13 15.77 -4.05 14.12
C LEU A 13 14.24 -4.23 14.10
N VAL A 14 13.73 -5.18 14.87
CA VAL A 14 12.28 -5.43 14.97
C VAL A 14 11.55 -4.24 15.59
N ASP A 15 12.12 -3.63 16.63
CA ASP A 15 11.56 -2.45 17.29
C ASP A 15 11.49 -1.24 16.35
N SER A 16 12.41 -1.13 15.39
CA SER A 16 12.41 -0.06 14.39
C SER A 16 11.48 -0.34 13.20
N LEU A 17 11.22 -1.61 12.86
CA LEU A 17 10.39 -1.98 11.71
C LEU A 17 8.90 -1.66 11.91
N VAL A 18 8.40 -1.79 13.13
CA VAL A 18 6.98 -1.50 13.45
C VAL A 18 6.60 -0.04 13.13
N PRO A 19 7.29 0.99 13.66
CA PRO A 19 6.94 2.38 13.35
C PRO A 19 7.17 2.74 11.88
N VAL A 20 8.20 2.19 11.23
CA VAL A 20 8.47 2.46 9.80
C VAL A 20 7.38 1.85 8.90
N ARG A 21 6.89 0.64 9.23
CA ARG A 21 5.77 0.02 8.52
C ARG A 21 4.50 0.85 8.68
N PHE A 22 4.19 1.31 9.89
CA PHE A 22 3.06 2.21 10.11
C PHE A 22 3.18 3.49 9.27
N LEU A 23 4.35 4.13 9.29
CA LEU A 23 4.56 5.39 8.58
C LEU A 23 4.44 5.22 7.06
N THR A 24 4.97 4.15 6.49
CA THR A 24 4.86 3.87 5.05
C THR A 24 3.44 3.52 4.62
N MET A 25 2.68 2.77 5.43
CA MET A 25 1.25 2.54 5.18
C MET A 25 0.45 3.85 5.21
N LEU A 26 0.70 4.70 6.21
CA LEU A 26 0.07 6.01 6.30
C LEU A 26 0.46 6.91 5.12
N GLY A 27 1.74 6.90 4.73
CA GLY A 27 2.22 7.64 3.57
C GLY A 27 1.54 7.21 2.27
N HIS A 28 1.36 5.91 2.06
CA HIS A 28 0.62 5.39 0.90
C HIS A 28 -0.87 5.83 0.96
N LEU A 29 -1.51 5.77 2.12
CA LEU A 29 -2.88 6.28 2.29
C LEU A 29 -2.97 7.77 1.93
N LEU A 30 -2.05 8.59 2.41
CA LEU A 30 -2.06 10.02 2.12
C LEU A 30 -1.80 10.30 0.62
N ALA A 31 -0.84 9.61 0.01
CA ALA A 31 -0.58 9.73 -1.44
C ALA A 31 -1.83 9.36 -2.28
N MET A 32 -2.53 8.30 -1.88
CA MET A 32 -3.81 7.91 -2.46
C MET A 32 -4.89 8.98 -2.34
N LEU A 33 -5.03 9.60 -1.16
CA LEU A 33 -5.99 10.68 -0.95
C LEU A 33 -5.65 11.90 -1.83
N LEU A 34 -4.36 12.22 -1.97
CA LEU A 34 -3.91 13.29 -2.88
C LEU A 34 -4.27 12.98 -4.34
N VAL A 35 -4.07 11.74 -4.79
CA VAL A 35 -4.48 11.27 -6.12
C VAL A 35 -6.00 11.39 -6.29
N LEU A 36 -6.79 11.07 -5.26
CA LEU A 36 -8.25 11.22 -5.29
C LEU A 36 -8.70 12.68 -5.44
N PHE A 37 -8.01 13.61 -4.76
CA PHE A 37 -8.27 15.05 -4.90
C PHE A 37 -7.81 15.59 -6.26
N ALA A 38 -6.71 15.07 -6.80
CA ALA A 38 -6.15 15.46 -8.10
C ALA A 38 -6.83 14.77 -9.31
N ARG A 39 -7.80 13.87 -9.08
CA ARG A 39 -8.38 12.99 -10.10
C ARG A 39 -8.78 13.67 -11.40
N ARG A 40 -9.35 14.88 -11.31
CA ARG A 40 -9.88 15.60 -12.48
C ARG A 40 -8.75 15.91 -13.45
N ASP A 41 -7.63 16.38 -12.94
CA ASP A 41 -6.44 16.66 -13.73
C ASP A 41 -5.88 15.37 -14.36
N ASN A 42 -5.85 14.27 -13.59
CA ASN A 42 -5.36 12.98 -14.08
C ASN A 42 -6.28 12.33 -15.14
N ILE A 43 -7.58 12.58 -15.07
CA ILE A 43 -8.58 12.07 -16.03
C ILE A 43 -8.57 12.93 -17.30
N ILE A 44 -8.60 14.25 -17.20
CA ILE A 44 -8.67 15.12 -18.39
C ILE A 44 -7.44 14.95 -19.30
N VAL A 45 -6.25 14.71 -18.72
CA VAL A 45 -5.03 14.43 -19.49
C VAL A 45 -5.13 13.14 -20.32
N ALA A 46 -6.01 12.22 -19.94
CA ALA A 46 -6.26 10.98 -20.67
C ALA A 46 -7.28 11.10 -21.81
N LEU A 47 -8.08 12.17 -21.80
CA LEU A 47 -9.18 12.34 -22.73
C LEU A 47 -8.74 13.15 -23.96
N LYS A 48 -9.51 13.01 -25.04
CA LYS A 48 -9.33 13.82 -26.26
C LYS A 48 -9.71 15.27 -25.99
N PHE A 49 -9.27 16.20 -26.84
CA PHE A 49 -9.58 17.62 -26.68
C PHE A 49 -11.10 17.91 -26.64
N ASP A 50 -11.87 17.26 -27.52
CA ASP A 50 -13.34 17.37 -27.58
C ASP A 50 -14.01 16.13 -26.97
N TYR A 51 -13.70 15.81 -25.71
CA TYR A 51 -14.30 14.68 -25.02
C TYR A 51 -15.77 14.92 -24.68
N THR A 52 -16.55 13.85 -24.69
CA THR A 52 -17.95 13.88 -24.25
C THR A 52 -18.05 13.69 -22.74
N GLN A 53 -19.15 14.15 -22.13
CA GLN A 53 -19.38 13.95 -20.68
C GLN A 53 -19.39 12.46 -20.32
N GLN A 54 -19.94 11.61 -21.19
CA GLN A 54 -19.97 10.16 -20.98
C GLN A 54 -18.57 9.55 -20.91
N GLU A 55 -17.64 9.95 -21.78
CA GLU A 55 -16.25 9.47 -21.73
C GLU A 55 -15.54 9.89 -20.44
N TYR A 56 -15.84 11.08 -19.92
CA TYR A 56 -15.33 11.54 -18.64
C TYR A 56 -15.90 10.73 -17.48
N ASP A 57 -17.22 10.50 -17.46
CA ASP A 57 -17.90 9.77 -16.38
C ASP A 57 -17.43 8.31 -16.32
N ASP A 58 -17.23 7.67 -17.49
CA ASP A 58 -16.70 6.30 -17.59
C ASP A 58 -15.26 6.22 -17.04
N ALA A 59 -14.41 7.19 -17.38
CA ALA A 59 -13.04 7.28 -16.88
C ALA A 59 -13.01 7.56 -15.37
N GLU A 60 -13.86 8.47 -14.87
CA GLU A 60 -13.99 8.77 -13.45
C GLU A 60 -14.47 7.55 -12.65
N SER A 61 -15.48 6.83 -13.15
CA SER A 61 -15.97 5.60 -12.55
C SER A 61 -14.88 4.52 -12.44
N SER A 62 -14.14 4.30 -13.54
CA SER A 62 -13.00 3.37 -13.56
C SER A 62 -11.91 3.77 -12.57
N PHE A 63 -11.57 5.06 -12.51
CA PHE A 63 -10.56 5.57 -11.61
C PHE A 63 -10.99 5.45 -10.14
N MET A 64 -12.23 5.81 -9.82
CA MET A 64 -12.82 5.63 -8.49
C MET A 64 -12.73 4.18 -8.04
N ALA A 65 -13.12 3.24 -8.90
CA ALA A 65 -13.05 1.81 -8.60
C ALA A 65 -11.62 1.37 -8.21
N CYS A 66 -10.60 1.85 -8.93
CA CYS A 66 -9.19 1.57 -8.62
C CYS A 66 -8.80 2.07 -7.22
N ILE A 67 -9.17 3.31 -6.89
CA ILE A 67 -8.83 3.93 -5.60
C ILE A 67 -9.57 3.21 -4.47
N PHE A 68 -10.87 2.94 -4.61
CA PHE A 68 -11.63 2.17 -3.61
C PHE A 68 -11.04 0.80 -3.35
N LEU A 69 -10.67 0.08 -4.41
CA LEU A 69 -10.07 -1.25 -4.27
C LEU A 69 -8.70 -1.17 -3.57
N THR A 70 -7.93 -0.12 -3.83
CA THR A 70 -6.67 0.13 -3.13
C THR A 70 -6.88 0.42 -1.64
N ILE A 71 -7.92 1.20 -1.28
CA ILE A 71 -8.30 1.45 0.12
C ILE A 71 -8.62 0.12 0.81
N VAL A 72 -9.43 -0.73 0.18
CA VAL A 72 -9.77 -2.05 0.74
C VAL A 72 -8.51 -2.89 0.98
N CYS A 73 -7.58 -2.94 0.02
CA CYS A 73 -6.32 -3.66 0.18
C CYS A 73 -5.50 -3.12 1.37
N LEU A 74 -5.43 -1.79 1.50
CA LEU A 74 -4.69 -1.14 2.57
C LEU A 74 -5.35 -1.37 3.94
N LEU A 75 -6.68 -1.37 4.01
CA LEU A 75 -7.42 -1.68 5.24
C LEU A 75 -7.17 -3.11 5.71
N VAL A 76 -7.14 -4.09 4.79
CA VAL A 76 -6.79 -5.48 5.14
C VAL A 76 -5.37 -5.55 5.73
N ALA A 77 -4.40 -4.89 5.09
CA ALA A 77 -3.03 -4.79 5.60
C ALA A 77 -2.96 -4.11 6.98
N ALA A 78 -3.71 -3.01 7.16
CA ALA A 78 -3.77 -2.27 8.41
C ALA A 78 -4.40 -3.11 9.53
N LEU A 79 -5.48 -3.83 9.27
CA LEU A 79 -6.13 -4.70 10.25
C LEU A 79 -5.19 -5.80 10.74
N GLY A 80 -4.51 -6.51 9.84
CA GLY A 80 -3.58 -7.55 10.24
C GLY A 80 -2.36 -7.02 11.02
N PHE A 81 -1.91 -5.80 10.68
CA PHE A 81 -0.90 -5.08 11.44
C PHE A 81 -1.38 -4.68 12.85
N PHE A 82 -2.48 -3.94 12.97
CA PHE A 82 -2.98 -3.43 14.26
C PHE A 82 -3.50 -4.52 15.20
N MET A 83 -4.01 -5.63 14.67
CA MET A 83 -4.39 -6.81 15.47
C MET A 83 -3.15 -7.61 15.95
N GLY A 84 -1.94 -7.19 15.56
CA GLY A 84 -0.69 -7.81 15.97
C GLY A 84 -0.48 -9.20 15.36
N PHE A 85 -1.11 -9.52 14.23
CA PHE A 85 -0.89 -10.81 13.56
C PHE A 85 0.40 -10.83 12.76
N SER A 86 0.69 -9.72 12.06
CA SER A 86 1.88 -9.58 11.21
C SER A 86 2.95 -8.63 11.77
N MET A 87 2.62 -7.86 12.80
CA MET A 87 3.48 -6.79 13.35
C MET A 87 4.91 -7.27 13.67
N PHE A 88 5.03 -8.46 14.26
CA PHE A 88 6.30 -9.03 14.72
C PHE A 88 7.02 -9.89 13.66
N ASN A 89 6.47 -10.01 12.45
CA ASN A 89 7.14 -10.72 11.36
C ASN A 89 8.04 -9.75 10.58
N ALA A 90 9.35 -9.79 10.84
CA ALA A 90 10.32 -8.87 10.24
C ALA A 90 10.33 -8.92 8.69
N THR A 91 10.27 -10.12 8.10
CA THR A 91 10.25 -10.29 6.63
C THR A 91 8.99 -9.69 6.02
N LEU A 92 7.83 -9.99 6.61
CA LEU A 92 6.55 -9.45 6.13
C LEU A 92 6.53 -7.92 6.29
N SER A 93 6.97 -7.41 7.45
CA SER A 93 7.07 -5.97 7.69
C SER A 93 7.99 -5.27 6.69
N PHE A 94 9.13 -5.87 6.32
CA PHE A 94 10.01 -5.33 5.29
C PHE A 94 9.35 -5.27 3.91
N ILE A 95 8.65 -6.33 3.50
CA ILE A 95 7.90 -6.36 2.23
C ILE A 95 6.85 -5.25 2.20
N HIS A 96 6.09 -5.08 3.28
CA HIS A 96 5.11 -3.99 3.39
C HIS A 96 5.75 -2.61 3.30
N ILE A 97 6.86 -2.38 3.99
CA ILE A 97 7.59 -1.10 3.95
C ILE A 97 7.98 -0.75 2.51
N VAL A 98 8.64 -1.67 1.81
CA VAL A 98 9.11 -1.44 0.43
C VAL A 98 7.93 -1.18 -0.49
N CYS A 99 6.87 -2.01 -0.42
CA CYS A 99 5.73 -1.88 -1.31
C CYS A 99 4.93 -0.60 -1.05
N HIS A 100 4.67 -0.26 0.21
CA HIS A 100 3.91 0.95 0.53
C HIS A 100 4.71 2.22 0.27
N PHE A 101 6.02 2.22 0.51
CA PHE A 101 6.90 3.32 0.13
C PHE A 101 6.91 3.54 -1.38
N ALA A 102 7.17 2.48 -2.17
CA ALA A 102 7.21 2.58 -3.62
C ALA A 102 5.86 2.97 -4.22
N GLY A 103 4.76 2.39 -3.74
CA GLY A 103 3.40 2.76 -4.14
C GLY A 103 3.07 4.20 -3.83
N GLY A 104 3.33 4.66 -2.61
CA GLY A 104 3.11 6.05 -2.22
C GLY A 104 3.96 7.04 -3.05
N LEU A 105 5.21 6.69 -3.33
CA LEU A 105 6.10 7.50 -4.16
C LEU A 105 5.59 7.60 -5.61
N LEU A 106 5.22 6.49 -6.24
CA LEU A 106 4.72 6.46 -7.61
C LEU A 106 3.39 7.22 -7.76
N LEU A 107 2.48 7.08 -6.79
CA LEU A 107 1.24 7.84 -6.74
C LEU A 107 1.51 9.34 -6.57
N SER A 108 2.48 9.72 -5.74
CA SER A 108 2.88 11.12 -5.58
C SER A 108 3.44 11.70 -6.88
N ILE A 109 4.29 10.94 -7.60
CA ILE A 109 4.79 11.33 -8.92
C ILE A 109 3.65 11.53 -9.92
N MET A 110 2.66 10.64 -9.90
CA MET A 110 1.47 10.75 -10.75
C MET A 110 0.69 12.05 -10.51
N VAL A 111 0.55 12.49 -9.26
CA VAL A 111 -0.06 13.79 -8.94
C VAL A 111 0.77 14.94 -9.48
N ILE A 112 2.08 14.94 -9.19
CA ILE A 112 3.01 16.02 -9.58
C ILE A 112 3.05 16.20 -11.10
N GLN A 113 3.07 15.09 -11.85
CA GLN A 113 3.18 15.12 -13.31
C GLN A 113 1.83 15.24 -14.03
N LYS A 114 0.71 15.31 -13.29
CA LYS A 114 -0.65 15.20 -13.86
C LYS A 114 -0.76 14.00 -14.81
N ALA A 115 -0.21 12.87 -14.41
CA ALA A 115 -0.08 11.72 -15.29
C ALA A 115 -1.44 11.04 -15.54
N HIS A 116 -1.54 10.34 -16.66
CA HIS A 116 -2.75 9.64 -17.12
C HIS A 116 -3.33 8.70 -16.04
N TYR A 117 -4.65 8.75 -15.80
CA TYR A 117 -5.32 8.02 -14.72
C TYR A 117 -5.06 6.49 -14.72
N VAL A 118 -4.93 5.87 -15.90
CA VAL A 118 -4.55 4.46 -16.10
C VAL A 118 -3.27 4.03 -15.37
N TYR A 119 -2.34 4.95 -15.06
CA TYR A 119 -1.16 4.58 -14.26
C TYR A 119 -1.53 4.10 -12.85
N ALA A 120 -2.63 4.59 -12.27
CA ALA A 120 -3.13 4.06 -10.99
C ALA A 120 -3.44 2.56 -11.08
N TRP A 121 -4.09 2.12 -12.16
CA TRP A 121 -4.36 0.70 -12.41
C TRP A 121 -3.10 -0.14 -12.60
N ARG A 122 -2.01 0.44 -13.12
CA ARG A 122 -0.73 -0.26 -13.26
C ARG A 122 0.02 -0.38 -11.94
N ILE A 123 -0.09 0.62 -11.06
CA ILE A 123 0.56 0.64 -9.74
C ILE A 123 -0.17 -0.31 -8.76
N PHE A 124 -1.50 -0.32 -8.81
CA PHE A 124 -2.39 -1.07 -7.94
C PHE A 124 -2.01 -2.55 -7.67
N PRO A 125 -1.81 -3.42 -8.68
CA PRO A 125 -1.55 -4.84 -8.41
C PRO A 125 -0.24 -5.09 -7.66
N PHE A 126 0.79 -4.28 -7.91
CA PHE A 126 2.12 -4.50 -7.32
C PHE A 126 2.23 -3.93 -5.91
N PHE A 127 1.61 -2.78 -5.64
CA PHE A 127 1.83 -2.06 -4.39
C PHE A 127 0.64 -2.08 -3.43
N SER A 128 -0.48 -2.68 -3.85
CA SER A 128 -1.69 -2.79 -3.04
C SER A 128 -2.16 -4.23 -2.94
N VAL A 129 -2.32 -4.93 -4.07
CA VAL A 129 -2.76 -6.34 -4.06
C VAL A 129 -1.68 -7.25 -3.51
N PHE A 130 -0.45 -7.16 -4.00
CA PHE A 130 0.64 -8.02 -3.54
C PHE A 130 0.90 -7.94 -2.02
N PRO A 131 1.01 -6.75 -1.38
CA PRO A 131 1.12 -6.67 0.08
C PRO A 131 -0.09 -7.24 0.82
N MET A 132 -1.31 -7.03 0.30
CA MET A 132 -2.52 -7.58 0.88
C MET A 132 -2.55 -9.12 0.83
N VAL A 133 -2.11 -9.72 -0.29
CA VAL A 133 -1.96 -11.18 -0.41
C VAL A 133 -0.92 -11.70 0.58
N CYS A 134 0.22 -11.03 0.70
CA CYS A 134 1.25 -11.40 1.69
C CYS A 134 0.71 -11.35 3.13
N GLU A 135 -0.10 -10.33 3.45
CA GLU A 135 -0.76 -10.21 4.75
C GLU A 135 -1.74 -11.37 4.99
N LEU A 136 -2.58 -11.69 4.01
CA LEU A 136 -3.53 -12.80 4.11
C LEU A 136 -2.82 -14.15 4.30
N MET A 137 -1.70 -14.38 3.61
CA MET A 137 -0.87 -15.57 3.81
C MET A 137 -0.27 -15.62 5.23
N GLY A 138 0.16 -14.47 5.75
CA GLY A 138 0.62 -14.33 7.13
C GLY A 138 -0.48 -14.65 8.15
N LEU A 139 -1.68 -14.08 7.96
CA LEU A 139 -2.85 -14.33 8.79
C LEU A 139 -3.26 -15.80 8.78
N PHE A 140 -3.33 -16.41 7.59
CA PHE A 140 -3.63 -17.84 7.44
C PHE A 140 -2.61 -18.71 8.18
N SER A 141 -1.33 -18.38 8.08
CA SER A 141 -0.26 -19.13 8.77
C SER A 141 -0.39 -19.07 10.30
N VAL A 142 -0.84 -17.95 10.85
CA VAL A 142 -1.04 -17.80 12.30
C VAL A 142 -2.34 -18.47 12.77
N LEU A 143 -3.44 -18.27 12.04
CA LEU A 143 -4.77 -18.74 12.46
C LEU A 143 -4.97 -20.25 12.21
N VAL A 144 -4.53 -20.77 11.07
CA VAL A 144 -4.81 -22.15 10.64
C VAL A 144 -3.69 -23.09 11.03
N LEU A 145 -2.44 -22.74 10.73
CA LEU A 145 -1.30 -23.60 11.04
C LEU A 145 -0.86 -23.49 12.50
N LYS A 146 -1.53 -22.64 13.30
CA LYS A 146 -1.16 -22.30 14.69
C LYS A 146 0.33 -22.00 14.83
N LYS A 147 0.95 -21.42 13.78
CA LYS A 147 2.35 -21.04 13.84
C LYS A 147 2.51 -20.09 15.02
N ARG A 148 3.42 -20.42 15.94
CA ARG A 148 3.63 -19.64 17.16
C ARG A 148 3.83 -18.18 16.78
N ARG A 149 3.00 -17.30 17.34
CA ARG A 149 3.21 -15.85 17.34
C ARG A 149 4.43 -15.66 18.22
N TRP A 150 5.59 -15.68 17.57
CA TRP A 150 6.97 -15.63 18.10
C TRP A 150 7.07 -15.65 19.63
#